data_AF-A0A1W9HJ64-F1
#
_entry.id   AF-A0A1W9HJ64-F1
#
_cell.length_a   1.000
_cell.length_b   1.000
_cell.length_c   1.000
_cell.angle_alpha   90.00
_cell.angle_beta   90.00
_cell.angle_gamma   90.00
#
_symmetry.space_group_name_H-M   'P 1'
#
loop_
_entity.id
_entity.type
_entity.pdbx_description
1 polymer ?
#
loop_
_entity_poly.entity_id
_entity_poly.type
_entity_poly.pdbx_seq_one_letter_code
_entity_poly.pdbx_strand_id
1 'polypeptide(L)'
;MKKLIFGAMAVLFLAACEDEETNAIAKAQRCLDKVVGGTVASRAAAAANCKAMVSGYNSADSYSIRCAADFIGDGLDATRISNAVGRMRDAPAGVDPSMVLMGTIAFSSKAKGDEAFSDCRLSGSAGYIFFASAARVGTLVADAAGGNGGPLLTAIQNGQTPTSAEINQAIQNAGSANNADIGATAVVLFSSQCAVVTAQNQTVCNQVQTAINAGAGNMAAIGANLLAGLQP
;
A
#
# COMPACT_ATOMS: atom_id res chain seq x y z
N MET A 1 45.14 46.69 22.70
CA MET A 1 43.97 47.17 21.93
C MET A 1 43.39 46.01 21.13
N LYS A 2 42.08 45.78 21.30
CA LYS A 2 41.11 45.27 20.31
C LYS A 2 41.51 44.01 19.51
N LYS A 3 40.92 42.87 19.89
CA LYS A 3 40.46 41.73 19.07
C LYS A 3 40.38 40.50 19.98
N LEU A 4 39.17 40.04 20.37
CA LEU A 4 38.89 38.67 20.85
C LEU A 4 37.45 38.43 21.37
N ILE A 5 36.56 39.43 21.38
CA ILE A 5 35.19 39.27 21.91
C ILE A 5 34.16 39.41 20.79
N PHE A 6 34.02 38.40 19.92
CA PHE A 6 32.90 38.32 18.96
C PHE A 6 32.58 36.89 18.45
N GLY A 7 33.09 35.84 19.12
CA GLY A 7 32.98 34.45 18.63
C GLY A 7 32.07 33.51 19.43
N ALA A 8 31.52 33.92 20.58
CA ALA A 8 30.84 32.99 21.50
C ALA A 8 29.30 33.04 21.48
N MET A 9 28.69 33.93 20.68
CA MET A 9 27.24 34.19 20.74
C MET A 9 26.41 33.53 19.62
N ALA A 10 27.04 32.72 18.75
CA ALA A 10 26.38 32.08 17.60
C ALA A 10 25.96 30.62 17.82
N VAL A 11 26.34 29.98 18.94
CA VAL A 11 26.10 28.54 19.17
C VAL A 11 24.79 28.27 19.93
N LEU A 12 24.16 29.29 20.53
CA LEU A 12 22.93 29.14 21.32
C LEU A 12 21.62 29.17 20.52
N PHE A 13 21.67 29.39 19.20
CA PHE A 13 20.47 29.42 18.34
C PHE A 13 20.21 28.11 17.58
N LEU A 14 21.07 27.09 17.71
CA LEU A 14 20.91 25.81 16.99
C LEU A 14 20.05 24.78 17.74
N ALA A 15 19.71 25.01 19.00
CA ALA A 15 18.95 24.06 19.83
C ALA A 15 17.42 24.32 19.87
N ALA A 16 16.93 25.34 19.16
CA ALA A 16 15.52 25.78 19.22
C ALA A 16 14.74 25.59 17.91
N CYS A 17 15.29 24.87 16.92
CA CYS A 17 14.64 24.65 15.63
C CYS A 17 14.25 23.18 15.36
N GLU A 18 14.43 22.26 16.31
CA GLU A 18 13.91 20.90 16.14
C GLU A 18 12.41 20.91 16.46
N ASP A 19 11.60 20.93 15.41
CA ASP A 19 10.14 20.84 15.49
C ASP A 19 9.72 19.52 16.14
N GLU A 20 8.71 19.56 17.02
CA GLU A 20 8.27 18.38 17.80
C GLU A 20 7.88 17.22 16.89
N GLU A 21 7.25 17.53 15.76
CA GLU A 21 6.89 16.58 14.72
C GLU A 21 8.11 15.90 14.10
N THR A 22 9.17 16.66 13.79
CA THR A 22 10.41 16.12 13.22
C THR A 22 11.05 15.09 14.16
N ASN A 23 11.09 15.40 15.46
CA ASN A 23 11.59 14.46 16.46
C ASN A 23 10.68 13.22 16.58
N ALA A 24 9.36 13.40 16.52
CA ALA A 24 8.40 12.30 16.54
C ALA A 24 8.54 11.37 15.33
N ILE A 25 8.67 11.92 14.12
CA ILE A 25 8.94 11.17 12.88
C ILE A 25 10.24 10.39 13.01
N ALA A 26 11.33 11.02 13.45
CA ALA A 26 12.62 10.35 13.60
C ALA A 26 12.57 9.22 14.64
N LYS A 27 11.83 9.41 15.75
CA LYS A 27 11.58 8.35 16.74
C LYS A 27 10.76 7.20 16.15
N ALA A 28 9.72 7.50 15.38
CA ALA A 28 8.87 6.50 14.76
C ALA A 28 9.61 5.69 13.68
N GLN A 29 10.46 6.34 12.87
CA GLN A 29 11.35 5.65 11.92
C GLN A 29 12.27 4.66 12.63
N ARG A 30 13.01 5.13 13.65
CA ARG A 30 13.88 4.26 14.46
C ARG A 30 13.13 3.14 15.17
N CYS A 31 11.85 3.36 15.48
CA CYS A 31 10.97 2.33 16.01
C CYS A 31 10.65 1.29 14.94
N LEU A 32 10.21 1.70 13.75
CA LEU A 32 9.90 0.82 12.62
C LEU A 32 11.11 0.00 12.15
N ASP A 33 12.31 0.60 12.11
CA ASP A 33 13.55 -0.10 11.74
C ASP A 33 13.86 -1.31 12.64
N LYS A 34 13.31 -1.33 13.86
CA LYS A 34 13.47 -2.43 14.81
C LYS A 34 12.34 -3.45 14.75
N VAL A 35 11.28 -3.20 13.97
CA VAL A 35 10.16 -4.14 13.78
C VAL A 35 10.57 -5.22 12.79
N VAL A 36 11.40 -6.15 13.25
CA VAL A 36 11.91 -7.28 12.46
C VAL A 36 11.66 -8.61 13.16
N GLY A 37 11.40 -9.65 12.38
CA GLY A 37 11.15 -11.00 12.89
C GLY A 37 9.85 -11.14 13.71
N GLY A 38 9.72 -12.27 14.42
CA GLY A 38 8.55 -12.57 15.23
C GLY A 38 7.32 -13.01 14.44
N THR A 39 6.18 -13.09 15.12
CA THR A 39 4.90 -13.44 14.51
C THR A 39 4.26 -12.19 13.89
N VAL A 40 3.27 -12.37 13.01
CA VAL A 40 2.46 -11.26 12.50
C VAL A 40 1.84 -10.45 13.65
N ALA A 41 1.35 -11.14 14.70
CA ALA A 41 0.76 -10.47 15.86
C ALA A 41 1.77 -9.61 16.63
N SER A 42 3.00 -10.09 16.86
CA SER A 42 4.01 -9.28 17.55
C SER A 42 4.44 -8.06 16.73
N ARG A 43 4.51 -8.22 15.40
CA ARG A 43 4.83 -7.10 14.49
C ARG A 43 3.70 -6.08 14.42
N ALA A 44 2.45 -6.53 14.36
CA ALA A 44 1.28 -5.66 14.40
C ALA A 44 1.30 -4.76 15.64
N ALA A 45 1.55 -5.33 16.82
CA ALA A 45 1.64 -4.56 18.06
C ALA A 45 2.82 -3.57 18.05
N ALA A 46 4.00 -3.99 17.59
CA ALA A 46 5.17 -3.14 17.53
C ALA A 46 5.00 -1.99 16.53
N ALA A 47 4.46 -2.27 15.33
CA ALA A 47 4.18 -1.27 14.31
C ALA A 47 3.11 -0.27 14.78
N ALA A 48 2.06 -0.72 15.48
CA ALA A 48 1.06 0.16 16.09
C ALA A 48 1.67 1.13 17.11
N ASN A 49 2.62 0.66 17.93
CA ASN A 49 3.34 1.54 18.86
C ASN A 49 4.17 2.60 18.13
N CYS A 50 4.81 2.26 17.01
CA CYS A 50 5.54 3.22 16.18
C CYS A 50 4.57 4.22 15.51
N LYS A 51 3.43 3.74 14.98
CA LYS A 51 2.37 4.56 14.38
C LYS A 51 1.82 5.59 15.38
N ALA A 52 1.63 5.19 16.64
CA ALA A 52 1.13 6.06 17.70
C ALA A 52 2.04 7.26 18.00
N MET A 53 3.34 7.18 17.70
CA MET A 53 4.26 8.31 17.90
C MET A 53 3.97 9.48 16.97
N VAL A 54 3.33 9.23 15.82
CA VAL A 54 3.04 10.24 14.80
C VAL A 54 1.56 10.49 14.59
N SER A 55 0.65 9.88 15.37
CA SER A 55 -0.80 9.91 15.14
C SER A 55 -1.46 11.28 15.32
N GLY A 56 -0.81 12.21 16.02
CA GLY A 56 -1.29 13.59 16.23
C GLY A 56 -0.94 14.58 15.12
N TYR A 57 -0.08 14.21 14.17
CA TYR A 57 0.41 15.12 13.13
C TYR A 57 -0.32 14.93 11.80
N ASN A 58 -0.21 15.90 10.87
CA ASN A 58 -0.87 15.81 9.55
C ASN A 58 0.09 16.14 8.39
N SER A 59 1.41 16.11 8.61
CA SER A 59 2.35 16.26 7.50
C SER A 59 2.41 15.00 6.62
N ALA A 60 2.85 15.19 5.39
CA ALA A 60 3.14 14.10 4.45
C ALA A 60 4.11 13.05 5.02
N ASP A 61 5.10 13.47 5.81
CA ASP A 61 6.07 12.57 6.43
C ASP A 61 5.43 11.75 7.55
N SER A 62 4.55 12.34 8.36
CA SER A 62 3.81 11.60 9.39
C SER A 62 2.91 10.52 8.76
N TYR A 63 2.25 10.82 7.63
CA TYR A 63 1.44 9.87 6.87
C TYR A 63 2.28 8.79 6.19
N SER A 64 3.49 9.11 5.72
CA SER A 64 4.45 8.14 5.20
C SER A 64 4.80 7.07 6.24
N ILE A 65 5.03 7.47 7.49
CA ILE A 65 5.30 6.54 8.59
C ILE A 65 4.09 5.67 8.91
N ARG A 66 2.88 6.24 8.93
CA ARG A 66 1.65 5.48 9.18
C ARG A 66 1.39 4.43 8.09
N CYS A 67 1.51 4.84 6.83
CA CYS A 67 1.43 3.95 5.67
C CYS A 67 2.40 2.76 5.80
N ALA A 68 3.68 3.03 6.10
CA ALA A 68 4.67 1.97 6.30
C ALA A 68 4.33 1.07 7.50
N ALA A 69 3.88 1.65 8.62
CA ALA A 69 3.49 0.92 9.81
C ALA A 69 2.30 -0.01 9.55
N ASP A 70 1.31 0.40 8.76
CA ASP A 70 0.16 -0.44 8.42
C ASP A 70 0.58 -1.67 7.61
N PHE A 71 1.44 -1.50 6.62
CA PHE A 71 1.98 -2.62 5.84
C PHE A 71 2.80 -3.59 6.70
N ILE A 72 3.71 -3.06 7.53
CA ILE A 72 4.53 -3.88 8.43
C ILE A 72 3.65 -4.60 9.44
N GLY A 73 2.65 -3.90 9.99
CA GLY A 73 1.72 -4.43 10.97
C GLY A 73 0.81 -5.53 10.40
N ASP A 74 0.53 -5.49 9.10
CA ASP A 74 -0.16 -6.57 8.39
C ASP A 74 0.78 -7.66 7.85
N GLY A 75 2.06 -7.61 8.25
CA GLY A 75 3.03 -8.65 7.98
C GLY A 75 3.68 -8.56 6.60
N LEU A 76 3.65 -7.40 5.94
CA LEU A 76 4.52 -7.17 4.80
C LEU A 76 5.97 -7.03 5.28
N ASP A 77 6.83 -7.92 4.81
CA ASP A 77 8.26 -7.91 5.07
C ASP A 77 9.05 -8.25 3.80
N ALA A 78 10.38 -8.18 3.89
CA ALA A 78 11.26 -8.50 2.77
C ALA A 78 11.06 -9.93 2.23
N THR A 79 10.71 -10.90 3.09
CA THR A 79 10.45 -12.29 2.70
C THR A 79 9.15 -12.43 1.91
N ARG A 80 8.09 -11.73 2.33
CA ARG A 80 6.80 -11.70 1.64
C ARG A 80 6.94 -11.03 0.28
N ILE A 81 7.71 -9.95 0.19
CA ILE A 81 8.02 -9.27 -1.09
C ILE A 81 8.86 -10.18 -2.00
N SER A 82 9.92 -10.81 -1.49
CA SER A 82 10.76 -11.69 -2.31
C SER A 82 9.99 -12.91 -2.82
N ASN A 83 9.11 -13.47 -1.97
CA ASN A 83 8.17 -14.52 -2.37
C ASN A 83 7.18 -14.02 -3.43
N ALA A 84 6.67 -12.79 -3.31
CA ALA A 84 5.79 -12.19 -4.32
C ALA A 84 6.47 -12.17 -5.70
N VAL A 85 7.70 -11.66 -5.76
CA VAL A 85 8.50 -11.57 -7.00
C VAL A 85 8.75 -12.95 -7.60
N GLY A 86 9.10 -13.94 -6.75
CA GLY A 86 9.25 -15.32 -7.19
C GLY A 86 7.97 -15.87 -7.84
N ARG A 87 6.81 -15.65 -7.19
CA ARG A 87 5.51 -16.11 -7.71
C ARG A 87 5.04 -15.36 -8.94
N MET A 88 5.40 -14.08 -9.10
CA MET A 88 5.10 -13.34 -10.33
C MET A 88 5.84 -13.95 -11.53
N ARG A 89 7.11 -14.35 -11.33
CA ARG A 89 7.89 -15.04 -12.37
C ARG A 89 7.32 -16.41 -12.67
N ASP A 90 6.89 -17.12 -11.64
CA ASP A 90 6.41 -18.50 -11.72
C ASP A 90 4.86 -18.56 -11.83
N ALA A 91 4.22 -17.46 -12.27
CA ALA A 91 2.77 -17.37 -12.39
C ALA A 91 2.26 -18.41 -13.42
N PRO A 92 1.20 -19.18 -13.10
CA PRO A 92 0.63 -20.14 -14.04
C PRO A 92 0.17 -19.49 -15.35
N ALA A 93 0.16 -20.25 -16.44
CA ALA A 93 -0.43 -19.78 -17.70
C ALA A 93 -1.89 -19.36 -17.47
N GLY A 94 -2.25 -18.17 -17.98
CA GLY A 94 -3.58 -17.59 -17.77
C GLY A 94 -3.76 -16.96 -16.38
N VAL A 95 -2.69 -16.56 -15.69
CA VAL A 95 -2.76 -15.71 -14.49
C VAL A 95 -1.97 -14.44 -14.75
N ASP A 96 -2.61 -13.27 -14.58
CA ASP A 96 -1.90 -12.00 -14.63
C ASP A 96 -0.93 -11.90 -13.42
N PRO A 97 0.39 -11.74 -13.63
CA PRO A 97 1.36 -11.61 -12.55
C PRO A 97 1.05 -10.46 -11.57
N SER A 98 0.37 -9.41 -12.01
CA SER A 98 -0.06 -8.31 -11.14
C SER A 98 -1.09 -8.76 -10.09
N MET A 99 -1.95 -9.74 -10.41
CA MET A 99 -2.88 -10.32 -9.43
C MET A 99 -2.15 -11.07 -8.32
N VAL A 100 -1.07 -11.76 -8.67
CA VAL A 100 -0.19 -12.44 -7.70
C VAL A 100 0.45 -11.42 -6.77
N LEU A 101 0.95 -10.30 -7.32
CA LEU A 101 1.50 -9.21 -6.52
C LEU A 101 0.45 -8.59 -5.60
N MET A 102 -0.69 -8.14 -6.16
CA MET A 102 -1.78 -7.49 -5.43
C MET A 102 -2.29 -8.35 -4.29
N GLY A 103 -2.52 -9.65 -4.54
CA GLY A 103 -2.88 -10.58 -3.50
C GLY A 103 -1.77 -10.73 -2.46
N THR A 104 -0.50 -10.78 -2.87
CA THR A 104 0.63 -10.91 -1.93
C THR A 104 0.75 -9.72 -1.00
N ILE A 105 0.47 -8.50 -1.45
CA ILE A 105 0.49 -7.31 -0.60
C ILE A 105 -0.88 -6.95 -0.01
N ALA A 106 -1.91 -7.76 -0.23
CA ALA A 106 -3.24 -7.54 0.30
C ALA A 106 -3.24 -7.57 1.83
N PHE A 107 -4.13 -6.76 2.41
CA PHE A 107 -4.36 -6.67 3.83
C PHE A 107 -5.26 -7.79 4.34
N SER A 108 -5.12 -8.14 5.61
CA SER A 108 -5.95 -9.14 6.29
C SER A 108 -7.44 -8.78 6.36
N SER A 109 -7.81 -7.51 6.15
CA SER A 109 -9.20 -7.07 6.09
C SER A 109 -9.36 -5.80 5.25
N LYS A 110 -10.57 -5.59 4.73
CA LYS A 110 -10.95 -4.35 4.02
C LYS A 110 -10.66 -3.10 4.85
N ALA A 111 -11.02 -3.11 6.13
CA ALA A 111 -10.84 -1.96 7.01
C ALA A 111 -9.38 -1.52 7.13
N LYS A 112 -8.45 -2.48 7.28
CA LYS A 112 -7.01 -2.19 7.29
C LYS A 112 -6.50 -1.71 5.94
N GLY A 113 -6.98 -2.30 4.85
CA GLY A 113 -6.65 -1.85 3.50
C GLY A 113 -7.13 -0.43 3.21
N ASP A 114 -8.31 -0.06 3.69
CA ASP A 114 -8.86 1.30 3.58
C ASP A 114 -8.07 2.32 4.43
N GLU A 115 -7.69 1.95 5.65
CA GLU A 115 -6.85 2.78 6.54
C GLU A 115 -5.48 3.05 5.92
N ALA A 116 -4.77 1.98 5.53
CA ALA A 116 -3.46 2.08 4.90
C ALA A 116 -3.53 2.90 3.61
N PHE A 117 -4.54 2.66 2.77
CA PHE A 117 -4.73 3.44 1.54
C PHE A 117 -4.95 4.92 1.82
N SER A 118 -5.70 5.27 2.86
CA SER A 118 -5.89 6.66 3.26
C SER A 118 -4.57 7.30 3.70
N ASP A 119 -3.82 6.66 4.60
CA ASP A 119 -2.53 7.17 5.08
C ASP A 119 -1.51 7.27 3.94
N CYS A 120 -1.37 6.24 3.09
CA CYS A 120 -0.48 6.27 1.94
C CYS A 120 -0.86 7.37 0.92
N ARG A 121 -2.15 7.66 0.73
CA ARG A 121 -2.59 8.75 -0.13
C ARG A 121 -2.22 10.13 0.43
N LEU A 122 -2.44 10.33 1.72
CA LEU A 122 -2.13 11.59 2.40
C LEU A 122 -0.62 11.86 2.51
N SER A 123 0.21 10.82 2.38
CA SER A 123 1.66 10.97 2.27
C SER A 123 2.12 11.72 1.01
N GLY A 124 1.30 11.74 -0.05
CA GLY A 124 1.68 12.31 -1.35
C GLY A 124 2.78 11.54 -2.10
N SER A 125 3.35 10.48 -1.53
CA SER A 125 4.38 9.67 -2.17
C SER A 125 3.78 8.81 -3.26
N ALA A 126 4.22 9.04 -4.49
CA ALA A 126 3.84 8.27 -5.66
C ALA A 126 4.00 6.76 -5.43
N GLY A 127 5.16 6.32 -4.91
CA GLY A 127 5.41 4.91 -4.62
C GLY A 127 4.42 4.33 -3.61
N TYR A 128 4.13 5.04 -2.52
CA TYR A 128 3.17 4.57 -1.52
C TYR A 128 1.74 4.50 -2.06
N ILE A 129 1.32 5.48 -2.86
CA ILE A 129 0.00 5.44 -3.49
C ILE A 129 -0.12 4.24 -4.43
N PHE A 130 0.91 3.95 -5.23
CA PHE A 130 0.92 2.78 -6.10
C PHE A 130 0.77 1.47 -5.30
N PHE A 131 1.65 1.26 -4.30
CA PHE A 131 1.63 0.05 -3.49
C PHE A 131 0.31 -0.10 -2.71
N ALA A 132 -0.20 0.97 -2.13
CA ALA A 132 -1.46 0.94 -1.38
C ALA A 132 -2.68 0.73 -2.28
N SER A 133 -2.67 1.28 -3.50
CA SER A 133 -3.73 1.03 -4.48
C SER A 133 -3.77 -0.45 -4.87
N ALA A 134 -2.61 -1.02 -5.19
CA ALA A 134 -2.48 -2.44 -5.54
C ALA A 134 -2.89 -3.35 -4.36
N ALA A 135 -2.45 -3.03 -3.15
CA ALA A 135 -2.83 -3.76 -1.94
C ALA A 135 -4.33 -3.66 -1.64
N ARG A 136 -4.93 -2.47 -1.77
CA ARG A 136 -6.37 -2.27 -1.56
C ARG A 136 -7.19 -3.05 -2.59
N VAL A 137 -6.83 -3.02 -3.87
CA VAL A 137 -7.51 -3.83 -4.89
C VAL A 137 -7.39 -5.32 -4.58
N GLY A 138 -6.18 -5.81 -4.26
CA GLY A 138 -5.96 -7.19 -3.85
C GLY A 138 -6.80 -7.58 -2.61
N THR A 139 -6.90 -6.69 -1.64
CA THR A 139 -7.72 -6.86 -0.43
C THR A 139 -9.20 -6.96 -0.77
N LEU A 140 -9.71 -6.08 -1.64
CA LEU A 140 -11.12 -6.06 -2.06
C LEU A 140 -11.49 -7.30 -2.86
N VAL A 141 -10.58 -7.80 -3.70
CA VAL A 141 -10.77 -9.07 -4.43
C VAL A 141 -10.76 -10.26 -3.47
N ALA A 142 -9.83 -10.28 -2.53
CA ALA A 142 -9.73 -11.34 -1.52
C ALA A 142 -10.92 -11.36 -0.55
N ASP A 143 -11.38 -10.20 -0.09
CA ASP A 143 -12.50 -10.05 0.85
C ASP A 143 -13.81 -10.58 0.24
N ALA A 144 -14.04 -10.30 -1.04
CA ALA A 144 -15.21 -10.79 -1.76
C ALA A 144 -15.24 -12.31 -1.93
N ALA A 145 -14.09 -13.00 -1.83
CA ALA A 145 -13.99 -14.45 -1.98
C ALA A 145 -14.50 -15.26 -0.76
N GLY A 146 -15.16 -14.62 0.20
CA GLY A 146 -15.85 -15.31 1.31
C GLY A 146 -15.71 -14.67 2.69
N GLY A 147 -15.19 -13.44 2.80
CA GLY A 147 -14.90 -12.78 4.08
C GLY A 147 -13.74 -13.44 4.84
N ASN A 148 -13.02 -12.67 5.66
CA ASN A 148 -11.85 -13.15 6.43
C ASN A 148 -10.77 -13.86 5.57
N GLY A 149 -10.56 -13.36 4.35
CA GLY A 149 -9.49 -13.78 3.47
C GLY A 149 -9.81 -14.84 2.42
N GLY A 150 -10.87 -15.63 2.58
CA GLY A 150 -11.21 -16.66 1.58
C GLY A 150 -10.04 -17.61 1.22
N PRO A 151 -10.21 -18.49 0.22
CA PRO A 151 -9.13 -19.38 -0.23
C PRO A 151 -7.93 -18.62 -0.79
N LEU A 152 -8.17 -17.51 -1.48
CA LEU A 152 -7.12 -16.70 -2.11
C LEU A 152 -6.16 -16.08 -1.09
N LEU A 153 -6.65 -15.35 -0.08
CA LEU A 153 -5.77 -14.74 0.92
C LEU A 153 -5.13 -15.81 1.80
N THR A 154 -5.87 -16.89 2.11
CA THR A 154 -5.33 -18.01 2.89
C THR A 154 -4.16 -18.66 2.17
N ALA A 155 -4.29 -18.97 0.88
CA ALA A 155 -3.21 -19.52 0.06
C ALA A 155 -2.00 -18.57 0.09
N ILE A 156 -2.23 -17.27 -0.14
CA ILE A 156 -1.17 -16.28 -0.20
C ILE A 156 -0.44 -16.14 1.14
N GLN A 157 -1.20 -16.02 2.24
CA GLN A 157 -0.69 -15.90 3.60
C GLN A 157 0.08 -17.16 4.03
N ASN A 158 -0.37 -18.33 3.59
CA ASN A 158 0.29 -19.61 3.84
C ASN A 158 1.50 -19.87 2.93
N GLY A 159 1.89 -18.90 2.12
CA GLY A 159 3.06 -19.06 1.27
C GLY A 159 2.78 -19.77 -0.06
N GLN A 160 1.52 -20.07 -0.37
CA GLN A 160 1.10 -20.83 -1.54
C GLN A 160 0.83 -19.90 -2.74
N THR A 161 1.08 -20.41 -3.95
CA THR A 161 0.69 -19.74 -5.20
C THR A 161 -0.77 -20.05 -5.49
N PRO A 162 -1.66 -19.05 -5.57
CA PRO A 162 -3.04 -19.28 -5.96
C PRO A 162 -3.13 -19.88 -7.36
N THR A 163 -4.07 -20.80 -7.54
CA THR A 163 -4.43 -21.34 -8.84
C THR A 163 -5.22 -20.31 -9.66
N SER A 164 -5.22 -20.47 -10.98
CA SER A 164 -6.05 -19.63 -11.87
C SER A 164 -7.54 -19.71 -11.53
N ALA A 165 -8.02 -20.88 -11.08
CA ALA A 165 -9.39 -21.07 -10.63
C ALA A 165 -9.71 -20.24 -9.38
N GLU A 166 -8.81 -20.21 -8.38
CA GLU A 166 -9.00 -19.43 -7.15
C GLU A 166 -9.00 -17.92 -7.43
N ILE A 167 -8.12 -17.45 -8.33
CA ILE A 167 -8.07 -16.04 -8.73
C ILE A 167 -9.34 -15.66 -9.49
N ASN A 168 -9.75 -16.48 -10.48
CA ASN A 168 -10.95 -16.20 -11.27
C ASN A 168 -12.21 -16.20 -10.39
N GLN A 169 -12.31 -17.12 -9.44
CA GLN A 169 -13.42 -17.15 -8.49
C GLN A 169 -13.43 -15.91 -7.59
N ALA A 170 -12.27 -15.46 -7.10
CA ALA A 170 -12.18 -14.24 -6.30
C ALA A 170 -12.61 -13.00 -7.12
N ILE A 171 -12.17 -12.90 -8.37
CA ILE A 171 -12.57 -11.82 -9.29
C ILE A 171 -14.09 -11.84 -9.54
N GLN A 172 -14.66 -13.01 -9.83
CA GLN A 172 -16.10 -13.17 -10.07
C GLN A 172 -16.92 -12.76 -8.83
N ASN A 173 -16.46 -13.11 -7.63
CA ASN A 173 -17.13 -12.77 -6.39
C ASN A 173 -17.01 -11.28 -6.05
N ALA A 174 -15.88 -10.63 -6.41
CA ALA A 174 -15.68 -9.18 -6.22
C ALA A 174 -16.64 -8.32 -7.04
N GLY A 175 -17.06 -8.84 -8.20
CA GLY A 175 -17.73 -8.15 -9.30
C GLY A 175 -19.07 -7.45 -9.02
N SER A 176 -19.59 -7.41 -7.78
CA SER A 176 -20.77 -6.60 -7.45
C SER A 176 -20.62 -5.79 -6.17
N ALA A 177 -20.10 -6.38 -5.09
CA ALA A 177 -19.98 -5.71 -3.80
C ALA A 177 -18.87 -4.65 -3.77
N ASN A 178 -17.75 -4.89 -4.45
CA ASN A 178 -16.52 -4.10 -4.28
C ASN A 178 -16.15 -3.26 -5.51
N ASN A 179 -16.89 -3.36 -6.61
CA ASN A 179 -16.54 -2.65 -7.85
C ASN A 179 -16.42 -1.13 -7.67
N ALA A 180 -17.30 -0.50 -6.88
CA ALA A 180 -17.22 0.94 -6.66
C ALA A 180 -15.92 1.34 -5.95
N ASP A 181 -15.50 0.58 -4.95
CA ASP A 181 -14.24 0.82 -4.22
C ASP A 181 -13.02 0.53 -5.08
N ILE A 182 -13.05 -0.52 -5.90
CA ILE A 182 -12.00 -0.84 -6.87
C ILE A 182 -11.88 0.29 -7.89
N GLY A 183 -12.99 0.76 -8.45
CA GLY A 183 -13.00 1.88 -9.40
C GLY A 183 -12.50 3.18 -8.80
N ALA A 184 -12.90 3.51 -7.56
CA ALA A 184 -12.38 4.67 -6.85
C ALA A 184 -10.86 4.58 -6.61
N THR A 185 -10.36 3.38 -6.28
CA THR A 185 -8.92 3.11 -6.14
C THR A 185 -8.18 3.30 -7.46
N ALA A 186 -8.75 2.80 -8.56
CA ALA A 186 -8.19 2.91 -9.90
C ALA A 186 -8.05 4.37 -10.35
N VAL A 187 -9.03 5.23 -10.04
CA VAL A 187 -8.98 6.66 -10.35
C VAL A 187 -7.86 7.38 -9.58
N VAL A 188 -7.65 7.04 -8.31
CA VAL A 188 -6.54 7.59 -7.50
C VAL A 188 -5.19 7.10 -8.02
N LEU A 189 -5.08 5.82 -8.37
CA LEU A 189 -3.88 5.26 -8.98
C LEU A 189 -3.53 5.99 -10.28
N PHE A 190 -4.54 6.20 -11.14
CA PHE A 190 -4.37 6.88 -12.42
C PHE A 190 -3.88 8.32 -12.25
N SER A 191 -4.53 9.11 -11.39
CA SER A 191 -4.18 10.52 -11.21
C SER A 191 -2.81 10.73 -10.57
N SER A 192 -2.36 9.80 -9.72
CA SER A 192 -1.07 9.90 -9.03
C SER A 192 0.12 9.35 -9.82
N GLN A 193 -0.07 8.28 -10.59
CA GLN A 193 1.02 7.60 -11.32
C GLN A 193 0.98 7.84 -12.82
N CYS A 194 -0.19 7.67 -13.43
CA CYS A 194 -0.31 7.54 -14.87
C CYS A 194 -0.41 8.87 -15.60
N ALA A 195 -0.91 9.91 -14.93
CA ALA A 195 -0.91 11.26 -15.47
C ALA A 195 0.49 11.91 -15.45
N VAL A 196 1.42 11.40 -14.63
CA VAL A 196 2.71 12.06 -14.35
C VAL A 196 3.89 11.32 -14.99
N VAL A 197 3.84 9.99 -15.13
CA VAL A 197 4.96 9.17 -15.60
C VAL A 197 4.71 8.67 -17.03
N THR A 198 5.53 9.10 -17.98
CA THR A 198 5.29 8.87 -19.42
C THR A 198 5.91 7.60 -20.02
N ALA A 199 6.81 6.91 -19.31
CA ALA A 199 7.54 5.76 -19.87
C ALA A 199 7.49 4.48 -19.02
N GLN A 200 7.44 4.59 -17.68
CA GLN A 200 7.38 3.43 -16.79
C GLN A 200 5.91 3.12 -16.47
N ASN A 201 5.53 1.85 -16.51
CA ASN A 201 4.16 1.37 -16.24
C ASN A 201 3.10 1.66 -17.30
N GLN A 202 3.49 1.93 -18.56
CA GLN A 202 2.53 2.27 -19.62
C GLN A 202 1.45 1.19 -19.84
N THR A 203 1.79 -0.08 -19.69
CA THR A 203 0.81 -1.18 -19.76
C THR A 203 -0.26 -1.08 -18.68
N VAL A 204 0.14 -0.96 -17.41
CA VAL A 204 -0.79 -0.83 -16.27
C VAL A 204 -1.61 0.44 -16.41
N CYS A 205 -0.98 1.55 -16.80
CA CYS A 205 -1.66 2.82 -16.99
C CYS A 205 -2.67 2.79 -18.14
N ASN A 206 -2.36 2.10 -19.25
CA ASN A 206 -3.29 1.92 -20.35
C ASN A 206 -4.47 1.03 -19.95
N GLN A 207 -4.24 -0.04 -19.18
CA GLN A 207 -5.31 -0.89 -18.64
C GLN A 207 -6.25 -0.09 -17.72
N VAL A 208 -5.69 0.67 -16.78
CA VAL A 208 -6.46 1.52 -15.85
C VAL A 208 -7.21 2.62 -16.61
N GLN A 209 -6.57 3.32 -17.55
CA GLN A 209 -7.20 4.35 -18.38
C GLN A 209 -8.34 3.77 -19.23
N THR A 210 -8.16 2.57 -19.80
CA THR A 210 -9.18 1.89 -20.59
C THR A 210 -10.40 1.57 -19.72
N ALA A 211 -10.18 1.06 -18.51
CA ALA A 211 -11.27 0.81 -17.56
C ALA A 211 -11.99 2.10 -17.13
N ILE A 212 -11.25 3.19 -16.89
CA ILE A 212 -11.81 4.51 -16.56
C ILE A 212 -12.70 5.04 -17.69
N ASN A 213 -12.20 4.97 -18.93
CA ASN A 213 -12.94 5.43 -20.12
C ASN A 213 -14.20 4.61 -20.35
N ALA A 214 -14.10 3.28 -20.25
CA ALA A 214 -15.24 2.38 -20.43
C ALA A 214 -16.30 2.56 -19.33
N GLY A 215 -15.90 2.93 -18.12
CA GLY A 215 -16.81 3.20 -17.02
C GLY A 215 -17.54 4.55 -17.09
N ALA A 216 -17.11 5.47 -17.96
CA ALA A 216 -17.75 6.78 -18.17
C ALA A 216 -18.08 7.56 -16.88
N GLY A 217 -17.16 7.51 -15.89
CA GLY A 217 -17.32 8.17 -14.58
C GLY A 217 -18.10 7.37 -13.53
N ASN A 218 -18.69 6.22 -13.87
CA ASN A 218 -19.34 5.33 -12.91
C ASN A 218 -18.29 4.41 -12.25
N MET A 219 -18.02 4.62 -10.95
CA MET A 219 -16.98 3.88 -10.23
C MET A 219 -17.20 2.35 -10.24
N ALA A 220 -18.45 1.88 -10.14
CA ALA A 220 -18.74 0.46 -10.21
C ALA A 220 -18.46 -0.11 -11.62
N ALA A 221 -18.77 0.64 -12.68
CA ALA A 221 -18.41 0.24 -14.04
C ALA A 221 -16.89 0.26 -14.26
N ILE A 222 -16.17 1.24 -13.71
CA ILE A 222 -14.69 1.29 -13.76
C ILE A 222 -14.10 0.05 -13.08
N GLY A 223 -14.57 -0.28 -11.87
CA GLY A 223 -14.09 -1.48 -11.16
C GLY A 223 -14.39 -2.77 -11.91
N ALA A 224 -15.59 -2.91 -12.47
CA ALA A 224 -15.96 -4.07 -13.28
C ALA A 224 -15.04 -4.22 -14.51
N ASN A 225 -14.78 -3.14 -15.24
CA ASN A 225 -13.90 -3.16 -16.41
C ASN A 225 -12.44 -3.45 -16.03
N LEU A 226 -11.97 -2.93 -14.90
CA LEU A 226 -10.62 -3.21 -14.41
C LEU A 226 -10.47 -4.70 -14.06
N LEU A 227 -11.44 -5.27 -13.34
CA LEU A 227 -11.47 -6.68 -13.00
C LEU A 227 -11.54 -7.58 -14.24
N ALA A 228 -12.33 -7.20 -15.25
CA ALA A 228 -12.39 -7.93 -16.52
C ALA A 228 -11.04 -7.91 -17.26
N GLY A 229 -10.29 -6.80 -17.20
CA GLY A 229 -8.94 -6.71 -17.79
C GLY A 229 -7.87 -7.52 -17.06
N LEU A 230 -8.15 -7.97 -15.83
CA LEU A 230 -7.27 -8.84 -15.03
C LEU A 230 -7.60 -10.33 -15.22
N GLN A 231 -8.70 -10.65 -15.90
CA GLN A 231 -9.01 -12.00 -16.32
C GLN A 231 -8.19 -12.34 -17.58
N PRO A 232 -7.61 -13.55 -17.66
CA PRO A 232 -6.86 -14.01 -18.84
C PRO A 232 -7.70 -14.14 -20.11
#